data_AF-A0A5B9G7V6-F1
#
_entry.id   AF-A0A5B9G7V6-F1
#
_cell.length_a   1.000
_cell.length_b   1.000
_cell.length_c   1.000
_cell.angle_alpha   90.00
_cell.angle_beta   90.00
_cell.angle_gamma   90.00
#
_symmetry.space_group_name_H-M   'P 1'
#
loop_
_entity.id
_entity.type
_entity.pdbx_description
1 polymer ?
#
loop_
_entity_poly.entity_id
_entity_poly.type
_entity_poly.pdbx_seq_one_letter_code
_entity_poly.pdbx_strand_id
1 'polypeptide(L)'
;MSTPAPYGYGPAGPVQAPPRRPPLSVGQKRGAMIAGGVGYTLMSLGFGTVFAVVIVTVVFGVMGFIGASLARSGGAADDFVQTVTDIVQSYWWIALVVAILGVALWLAGYFASVRILKSSGNSRATAITWAALGIGIVAGWVASTVLSIPGNMLTVMPSRGEGELPALFVGGGLLVLASLAVTVAIGVFAWWWMAHALRPAAPIDTDPSSPTA
;
A
#
# COMPACT_ATOMS: atom_id res chain seq x y z
N MET A 1 51.47 38.64 -2.35
CA MET A 1 50.27 37.88 -1.94
C MET A 1 49.08 38.79 -2.09
N SER A 2 48.27 38.59 -3.13
CA SER A 2 47.04 39.35 -3.36
C SER A 2 45.89 38.68 -2.62
N THR A 3 45.35 39.37 -1.62
CA THR A 3 44.15 38.95 -0.88
C THR A 3 42.97 38.85 -1.85
N PRO A 4 42.29 37.70 -1.97
CA PRO A 4 41.12 37.59 -2.84
C PRO A 4 40.02 38.53 -2.37
N ALA A 5 39.45 39.29 -3.31
CA ALA A 5 38.39 40.24 -3.02
C ALA A 5 37.17 39.51 -2.40
N PRO A 6 36.55 40.06 -1.35
CA PRO A 6 35.39 39.45 -0.72
C PRO A 6 34.23 39.38 -1.73
N TYR A 7 33.66 38.18 -1.91
CA TYR A 7 32.44 37.96 -2.69
C TYR A 7 31.32 38.84 -2.10
N GLY A 8 31.06 39.97 -2.75
CA GLY A 8 29.94 40.83 -2.40
C GLY A 8 28.64 40.07 -2.61
N TYR A 9 27.93 39.79 -1.52
CA TYR A 9 26.52 39.45 -1.58
C TYR A 9 25.78 40.66 -2.16
N GLY A 10 25.57 40.66 -3.47
CA GLY A 10 24.65 41.60 -4.11
C GLY A 10 23.27 41.47 -3.45
N PRO A 11 22.49 42.56 -3.39
CA PRO A 11 21.15 42.53 -2.79
C PRO A 11 20.35 41.41 -3.45
N ALA A 12 19.84 40.48 -2.62
CA ALA A 12 18.96 39.42 -3.10
C ALA A 12 17.80 40.09 -3.85
N GLY A 13 17.66 39.80 -5.14
CA GLY A 13 16.56 40.31 -5.94
C GLY A 13 15.22 39.94 -5.27
N PRO A 14 14.16 40.72 -5.54
CA PRO A 14 12.85 40.47 -4.93
C PRO A 14 12.43 39.01 -5.18
N VAL A 15 12.15 38.29 -4.10
CA VAL A 15 11.70 36.90 -4.16
C VAL A 15 10.33 36.89 -4.85
N GLN A 16 10.28 36.40 -6.09
CA GLN A 16 9.01 36.21 -6.79
C GLN A 16 8.15 35.21 -6.00
N ALA A 17 6.92 35.61 -5.66
CA ALA A 17 5.98 34.73 -4.98
C ALA A 17 5.71 33.49 -5.86
N PRO A 18 5.64 32.27 -5.27
CA PRO A 18 5.33 31.07 -6.03
C PRO A 18 3.99 31.22 -6.78
N PRO A 19 3.87 30.74 -8.02
CA PRO A 19 2.62 30.86 -8.77
C PRO A 19 1.49 30.16 -8.01
N ARG A 20 0.35 30.84 -7.89
CA ARG A 20 -0.83 30.33 -7.18
C ARG A 20 -1.32 29.04 -7.87
N ARG A 21 -1.57 27.99 -7.11
CA ARG A 21 -2.11 26.71 -7.65
C ARG A 21 -3.64 26.77 -7.66
N PRO A 22 -4.32 26.62 -8.81
CA PRO A 22 -5.78 26.63 -8.85
C PRO A 22 -6.37 25.46 -8.02
N PRO A 23 -7.57 25.62 -7.45
CA PRO A 23 -8.24 24.53 -6.74
C PRO A 23 -8.59 23.37 -7.69
N LEU A 24 -8.62 22.14 -7.18
CA LEU A 24 -9.07 21.00 -7.97
C LEU A 24 -10.54 21.16 -8.35
N SER A 25 -10.88 20.77 -9.58
CA SER A 25 -12.27 20.65 -10.00
C SER A 25 -13.00 19.54 -9.23
N VAL A 26 -14.33 19.59 -9.19
CA VAL A 26 -15.14 18.55 -8.54
C VAL A 26 -14.88 17.17 -9.17
N GLY A 27 -14.71 17.13 -10.51
CA GLY A 27 -14.36 15.90 -11.23
C GLY A 27 -13.00 15.33 -10.83
N GLN A 28 -11.97 16.17 -10.69
CA GLN A 28 -10.65 15.74 -10.23
C GLN A 28 -10.69 15.20 -8.80
N LYS A 29 -11.44 15.84 -7.89
CA LYS A 29 -11.61 15.38 -6.50
C LYS A 29 -12.30 14.02 -6.46
N ARG A 30 -13.42 13.86 -7.15
CA ARG A 30 -14.17 12.59 -7.21
C ARG A 30 -13.34 11.48 -7.85
N GLY A 31 -12.65 11.79 -8.94
CA GLY A 31 -11.72 10.88 -9.61
C GLY A 31 -10.62 10.38 -8.67
N ALA A 32 -10.01 11.28 -7.89
CA ALA A 32 -8.98 10.91 -6.91
C ALA A 32 -9.55 9.98 -5.82
N MET A 33 -10.71 10.30 -5.26
CA MET A 33 -11.35 9.44 -4.25
C MET A 33 -11.66 8.04 -4.78
N ILE A 34 -12.23 7.93 -5.98
CA ILE A 34 -12.55 6.62 -6.59
C ILE A 34 -11.27 5.85 -6.94
N ALA A 35 -10.27 6.52 -7.52
CA ALA A 35 -8.98 5.92 -7.85
C ALA A 35 -8.25 5.39 -6.60
N GLY A 36 -8.37 6.10 -5.49
CA GLY A 36 -7.86 5.67 -4.18
C GLY A 36 -8.64 4.48 -3.65
N GLY A 37 -9.96 4.61 -3.46
CA GLY A 37 -10.77 3.54 -2.89
C GLY A 37 -10.69 2.23 -3.65
N VAL A 38 -10.78 2.26 -4.99
CA VAL A 38 -10.71 1.05 -5.82
C VAL A 38 -9.27 0.59 -6.00
N GLY A 39 -8.38 1.50 -6.44
CA GLY A 39 -7.02 1.15 -6.80
C GLY A 39 -6.20 0.67 -5.61
N TYR A 40 -6.27 1.36 -4.48
CA TYR A 40 -5.53 0.98 -3.26
C TYR A 40 -6.05 -0.33 -2.67
N THR A 41 -7.36 -0.59 -2.70
CA THR A 41 -7.93 -1.85 -2.20
C THR A 41 -7.43 -3.04 -3.03
N LEU A 42 -7.48 -2.93 -4.37
CA LEU A 42 -6.98 -3.99 -5.27
C LEU A 42 -5.46 -4.18 -5.12
N MET A 43 -4.69 -3.09 -5.03
CA MET A 43 -3.25 -3.16 -4.77
C MET A 43 -2.95 -3.83 -3.41
N SER A 44 -3.65 -3.44 -2.35
CA SER A 44 -3.42 -4.01 -1.01
C SER A 44 -3.77 -5.49 -0.95
N LEU A 45 -4.88 -5.91 -1.58
CA LEU A 45 -5.24 -7.32 -1.71
C LEU A 45 -4.20 -8.10 -2.51
N GLY A 46 -3.79 -7.60 -3.67
CA GLY A 46 -2.78 -8.26 -4.50
C GLY A 46 -1.44 -8.41 -3.78
N PHE A 47 -0.98 -7.35 -3.11
CA PHE A 47 0.24 -7.37 -2.31
C PHE A 47 0.12 -8.34 -1.11
N GLY A 48 -0.99 -8.29 -0.38
CA GLY A 48 -1.25 -9.18 0.74
C GLY A 48 -1.24 -10.66 0.33
N THR A 49 -1.82 -10.98 -0.82
CA THR A 49 -1.78 -12.34 -1.39
C THR A 49 -0.36 -12.79 -1.71
N VAL A 50 0.44 -11.98 -2.41
CA VAL A 50 1.84 -12.32 -2.72
C VAL A 50 2.66 -12.46 -1.44
N PHE A 51 2.47 -11.54 -0.49
CA PHE A 51 3.17 -11.56 0.78
C PHE A 51 2.82 -12.79 1.63
N ALA A 52 1.55 -13.21 1.63
CA ALA A 52 1.12 -14.44 2.28
C ALA A 52 1.79 -15.67 1.65
N VAL A 53 1.90 -15.74 0.32
CA VAL A 53 2.64 -16.80 -0.37
C VAL A 53 4.11 -16.80 0.07
N VAL A 54 4.77 -15.64 0.10
CA VAL A 54 6.16 -15.53 0.56
C VAL A 54 6.32 -16.02 2.00
N ILE A 55 5.43 -15.61 2.92
CA ILE A 55 5.47 -16.09 4.31
C ILE A 55 5.34 -17.61 4.37
N VAL A 56 4.34 -18.18 3.69
CA VAL A 56 4.12 -19.63 3.68
C VAL A 56 5.36 -20.35 3.13
N THR A 57 5.91 -19.88 2.01
CA THR A 57 7.15 -20.44 1.43
C THR A 57 8.32 -20.37 2.42
N VAL A 58 8.50 -19.23 3.10
CA VAL A 58 9.56 -19.07 4.11
C VAL A 58 9.35 -20.03 5.28
N VAL A 59 8.12 -20.17 5.79
CA VAL A 59 7.79 -21.08 6.89
C VAL A 59 8.11 -22.52 6.52
N PHE A 60 7.64 -23.00 5.37
CA PHE A 60 7.95 -24.36 4.90
C PHE A 60 9.45 -24.56 4.65
N GLY A 61 10.13 -23.54 4.11
CA GLY A 61 11.58 -23.57 3.92
C GLY A 61 12.35 -23.69 5.25
N VAL A 62 11.95 -22.92 6.27
CA VAL A 62 12.53 -22.98 7.62
C VAL A 62 12.25 -24.33 8.28
N MET A 63 11.02 -24.85 8.17
CA MET A 63 10.66 -26.17 8.69
C MET A 63 11.50 -27.28 8.04
N GLY A 64 11.67 -27.25 6.71
CA GLY A 64 12.53 -28.17 5.98
C GLY A 64 14.00 -28.05 6.42
N PHE A 65 14.50 -26.83 6.60
CA PHE A 65 15.87 -26.58 7.07
C PHE A 65 16.12 -27.12 8.48
N ILE A 66 15.20 -26.88 9.42
CA ILE A 66 15.29 -27.38 10.80
C ILE A 66 15.23 -28.91 10.78
N GLY A 67 14.26 -29.49 10.06
CA GLY A 67 14.12 -30.94 9.93
C GLY A 67 15.38 -31.59 9.38
N ALA A 68 15.95 -31.06 8.29
CA ALA A 68 17.18 -31.59 7.69
C ALA A 68 18.39 -31.43 8.61
N SER A 69 18.40 -30.43 9.49
CA SER A 69 19.45 -30.26 10.50
C SER A 69 19.33 -31.27 11.63
N LEU A 70 18.11 -31.60 12.05
CA LEU A 70 17.83 -32.61 13.07
C LEU A 70 18.04 -34.05 12.55
N ALA A 71 17.64 -34.33 11.30
CA ALA A 71 17.88 -35.61 10.63
C ALA A 71 19.38 -35.99 10.65
N ARG A 72 20.25 -35.02 10.33
CA ARG A 72 21.72 -35.17 10.41
C ARG A 72 22.25 -35.46 11.82
N SER A 73 21.49 -35.13 12.87
CA SER A 73 21.90 -35.29 14.27
C SER A 73 21.41 -36.56 14.96
N GLY A 74 20.55 -37.36 14.33
CA GLY A 74 20.06 -38.60 14.95
C GLY A 74 18.83 -39.28 14.34
N GLY A 75 18.50 -39.04 13.06
CA GLY A 75 17.44 -39.77 12.31
C GLY A 75 15.99 -39.51 12.75
N ALA A 76 15.76 -38.89 13.92
CA ALA A 76 14.42 -38.67 14.49
C ALA A 76 13.50 -37.75 13.67
N ALA A 77 14.00 -37.12 12.60
CA ALA A 77 13.26 -36.15 11.79
C ALA A 77 13.12 -36.54 10.31
N ASP A 78 13.55 -37.74 9.90
CA ASP A 78 13.54 -38.15 8.48
C ASP A 78 12.10 -38.17 7.91
N ASP A 79 11.15 -38.77 8.64
CA ASP A 79 9.73 -38.81 8.27
C ASP A 79 9.10 -37.42 8.17
N PHE A 80 9.50 -36.51 9.06
CA PHE A 80 9.03 -35.12 9.06
C PHE A 80 9.56 -34.35 7.84
N VAL A 81 10.86 -34.47 7.55
CA VAL A 81 11.48 -33.84 6.37
C VAL A 81 10.84 -34.35 5.09
N GLN A 82 10.60 -35.66 5.00
CA GLN A 82 9.92 -36.25 3.87
C GLN A 82 8.51 -35.69 3.72
N THR A 83 7.72 -35.62 4.80
CA THR A 83 6.36 -35.05 4.77
C THR A 83 6.35 -33.59 4.30
N VAL A 84 7.24 -32.74 4.84
CA VAL A 84 7.36 -31.34 4.42
C VAL A 84 7.74 -31.23 2.94
N THR A 85 8.69 -32.07 2.50
CA THR A 85 9.15 -32.09 1.11
C THR A 85 8.04 -32.53 0.18
N ASP A 86 7.29 -33.58 0.52
CA ASP A 86 6.18 -34.10 -0.28
C ASP A 86 5.06 -33.06 -0.42
N ILE A 87 4.70 -32.36 0.66
CA ILE A 87 3.73 -31.27 0.63
C ILE A 87 4.21 -30.15 -0.32
N VAL A 88 5.45 -29.69 -0.16
CA VAL A 88 6.00 -28.61 -1.00
C VAL A 88 6.04 -29.04 -2.47
N GLN A 89 6.54 -30.24 -2.77
CA GLN A 89 6.63 -30.76 -4.14
C GLN A 89 5.25 -31.01 -4.77
N SER A 90 4.25 -31.40 -3.97
CA SER A 90 2.89 -31.61 -4.46
C SER A 90 2.15 -30.30 -4.73
N TYR A 91 2.42 -29.25 -3.96
CA TYR A 91 1.59 -28.03 -3.94
C TYR A 91 2.30 -26.72 -4.32
N TRP A 92 3.57 -26.74 -4.72
CA TRP A 92 4.30 -25.52 -5.12
C TRP A 92 3.60 -24.74 -6.25
N TRP A 93 2.91 -25.45 -7.16
CA TRP A 93 2.20 -24.82 -8.28
C TRP A 93 1.00 -23.98 -7.79
N ILE A 94 0.34 -24.36 -6.68
CA ILE A 94 -0.75 -23.58 -6.08
C ILE A 94 -0.20 -22.25 -5.59
N ALA A 95 0.92 -22.28 -4.87
CA ALA A 95 1.61 -21.08 -4.43
C ALA A 95 1.98 -20.17 -5.62
N LEU A 96 2.47 -20.75 -6.72
CA LEU A 96 2.78 -20.01 -7.94
C LEU A 96 1.53 -19.37 -8.57
N VAL A 97 0.43 -20.12 -8.74
CA VAL A 97 -0.83 -19.59 -9.31
C VAL A 97 -1.39 -18.48 -8.43
N VAL A 98 -1.42 -18.66 -7.12
CA VAL A 98 -1.89 -17.65 -6.16
C VAL A 98 -1.01 -16.40 -6.19
N ALA A 99 0.31 -16.55 -6.29
CA ALA A 99 1.23 -15.42 -6.44
C ALA A 99 0.97 -14.66 -7.76
N ILE A 100 0.79 -15.36 -8.88
CA ILE A 100 0.47 -14.74 -10.18
C ILE A 100 -0.85 -13.95 -10.09
N LEU A 101 -1.89 -14.53 -9.49
CA LEU A 101 -3.17 -13.83 -9.27
C LEU A 101 -2.99 -12.60 -8.38
N GLY A 102 -2.18 -12.69 -7.33
CA GLY A 102 -1.84 -11.57 -6.47
C GLY A 102 -1.15 -10.43 -7.22
N VAL A 103 -0.14 -10.74 -8.05
CA VAL A 103 0.53 -9.76 -8.91
C VAL A 103 -0.43 -9.15 -9.93
N ALA A 104 -1.26 -9.97 -10.58
CA ALA A 104 -2.25 -9.50 -11.54
C ALA A 104 -3.26 -8.54 -10.90
N LEU A 105 -3.76 -8.86 -9.70
CA LEU A 105 -4.66 -8.00 -8.94
C LEU A 105 -3.99 -6.69 -8.53
N TRP A 106 -2.72 -6.75 -8.11
CA TRP A 106 -1.94 -5.57 -7.78
C TRP A 106 -1.77 -4.64 -8.98
N LEU A 107 -1.36 -5.19 -10.13
CA LEU A 107 -1.21 -4.45 -11.38
C LEU A 107 -2.56 -3.88 -11.85
N ALA A 108 -3.64 -4.64 -11.76
CA ALA A 108 -4.98 -4.17 -12.09
C ALA A 108 -5.38 -2.97 -11.23
N GLY A 109 -5.12 -3.01 -9.92
CA GLY A 109 -5.33 -1.87 -9.02
C GLY A 109 -4.52 -0.64 -9.40
N TYR A 110 -3.24 -0.83 -9.72
CA TYR A 110 -2.35 0.25 -10.17
C TYR A 110 -2.84 0.89 -11.47
N PHE A 111 -3.10 0.09 -12.51
CA PHE A 111 -3.54 0.61 -13.80
C PHE A 111 -4.94 1.23 -13.74
N ALA A 112 -5.87 0.65 -12.97
CA ALA A 112 -7.19 1.24 -12.71
C ALA A 112 -7.04 2.62 -12.07
N SER A 113 -6.22 2.74 -11.03
CA SER A 113 -5.94 4.00 -10.34
C SER A 113 -5.42 5.08 -11.30
N VAL A 114 -4.38 4.76 -12.08
CA VAL A 114 -3.79 5.69 -13.05
C VAL A 114 -4.80 6.09 -14.12
N ARG A 115 -5.59 5.14 -14.65
CA ARG A 115 -6.58 5.39 -15.70
C ARG A 115 -7.71 6.30 -15.21
N ILE A 116 -8.22 6.07 -13.99
CA ILE A 116 -9.28 6.90 -13.38
C ILE A 116 -8.77 8.33 -13.12
N LEU A 117 -7.53 8.48 -12.64
CA LEU A 117 -6.94 9.81 -12.43
C LEU A 117 -6.75 10.57 -13.76
N LYS A 118 -6.25 9.89 -14.80
CA LYS A 118 -6.08 10.46 -16.14
C LYS A 118 -7.41 10.88 -16.75
N SER A 119 -8.45 10.02 -16.69
CA SER A 119 -9.77 10.35 -17.22
C SER A 119 -10.44 11.51 -16.49
N SER A 120 -10.05 11.76 -15.24
CA SER A 120 -10.55 12.88 -14.44
C SER A 120 -9.75 14.18 -14.63
N GLY A 121 -8.78 14.22 -15.55
CA GLY A 121 -8.00 15.41 -15.87
C GLY A 121 -6.83 15.69 -14.91
N ASN A 122 -6.33 14.70 -14.18
CA ASN A 122 -5.13 14.86 -13.36
C ASN A 122 -3.87 14.63 -14.21
N SER A 123 -3.09 15.69 -14.48
CA SER A 123 -1.89 15.61 -15.33
C SER A 123 -0.76 14.76 -14.72
N ARG A 124 -0.74 14.58 -13.39
CA ARG A 124 0.28 13.85 -12.65
C ARG A 124 -0.21 12.51 -12.08
N ALA A 125 -1.11 11.83 -12.80
CA ALA A 125 -1.75 10.59 -12.35
C ALA A 125 -0.75 9.56 -11.76
N THR A 126 0.33 9.25 -12.48
CA THR A 126 1.34 8.27 -12.02
C THR A 126 2.04 8.73 -10.74
N ALA A 127 2.45 10.00 -10.65
CA ALA A 127 3.11 10.53 -9.46
C ALA A 127 2.17 10.55 -8.24
N ILE A 128 0.88 10.87 -8.44
CA ILE A 128 -0.15 10.81 -7.41
C ILE A 128 -0.32 9.37 -6.92
N THR A 129 -0.45 8.38 -7.83
CA THR A 129 -0.58 6.97 -7.47
C THR A 129 0.61 6.47 -6.64
N TRP A 130 1.85 6.77 -7.04
CA TRP A 130 3.04 6.33 -6.30
C TRP A 130 3.17 6.99 -4.93
N ALA A 131 2.97 8.31 -4.86
CA ALA A 131 3.05 9.03 -3.58
C ALA A 131 1.94 8.59 -2.61
N ALA A 132 0.72 8.41 -3.13
CA ALA A 132 -0.41 7.98 -2.32
C ALA A 132 -0.28 6.51 -1.88
N LEU A 133 0.29 5.64 -2.73
CA LEU A 133 0.61 4.27 -2.35
C LEU A 133 1.59 4.22 -1.16
N GLY A 134 2.66 5.01 -1.21
CA GLY A 134 3.62 5.09 -0.09
C GLY A 134 2.97 5.53 1.22
N ILE A 135 2.14 6.57 1.18
CA ILE A 135 1.36 7.01 2.35
C ILE A 135 0.39 5.92 2.81
N GLY A 136 -0.30 5.28 1.86
CA GLY A 136 -1.24 4.20 2.14
C GLY A 136 -0.59 3.02 2.85
N ILE A 137 0.63 2.64 2.47
CA ILE A 137 1.38 1.56 3.15
C ILE A 137 1.61 1.90 4.63
N VAL A 138 2.13 3.09 4.92
CA VAL A 138 2.41 3.53 6.30
C VAL A 138 1.10 3.65 7.10
N ALA A 139 0.06 4.25 6.52
CA ALA A 139 -1.26 4.35 7.14
C ALA A 139 -1.86 2.96 7.41
N GLY A 140 -1.65 2.00 6.52
CA GLY A 140 -2.07 0.62 6.66
C GLY A 140 -1.41 -0.09 7.84
N TRP A 141 -0.11 0.14 8.08
CA TRP A 141 0.58 -0.40 9.25
C TRP A 141 0.04 0.16 10.57
N VAL A 142 -0.21 1.48 10.60
CA VAL A 142 -0.82 2.14 11.76
C VAL A 142 -2.23 1.58 12.01
N ALA A 143 -3.05 1.49 10.96
CA ALA A 143 -4.40 0.95 11.05
C ALA A 143 -4.42 -0.53 11.48
N SER A 144 -3.51 -1.36 10.96
CA SER A 144 -3.36 -2.76 11.35
C SER A 144 -3.02 -2.89 12.83
N THR A 145 -2.09 -2.05 13.32
CA THR A 145 -1.73 -2.01 14.75
C THR A 145 -2.93 -1.68 15.62
N VAL A 146 -3.73 -0.67 15.23
CA VAL A 146 -4.94 -0.27 15.98
C VAL A 146 -6.01 -1.36 15.93
N LEU A 147 -6.26 -1.96 14.77
CA LEU A 147 -7.26 -3.03 14.59
C LEU A 147 -6.85 -4.35 15.25
N SER A 148 -5.55 -4.55 15.51
CA SER A 148 -5.07 -5.74 16.24
C SER A 148 -5.56 -5.79 17.69
N ILE A 149 -5.81 -4.64 18.32
CA ILE A 149 -6.25 -4.56 19.72
C ILE A 149 -7.59 -5.27 19.92
N PRO A 150 -8.70 -4.87 19.25
CA PRO A 150 -9.97 -5.59 19.40
C PRO A 150 -9.90 -7.02 18.86
N GLY A 151 -9.08 -7.29 17.83
CA GLY A 151 -8.86 -8.64 17.32
C GLY A 151 -8.28 -9.58 18.38
N ASN A 152 -7.27 -9.13 19.11
CA ASN A 152 -6.67 -9.90 20.21
C ASN A 152 -7.60 -10.00 21.43
N MET A 153 -8.46 -9.02 21.68
CA MET A 153 -9.46 -9.14 22.74
C MET A 153 -10.50 -10.22 22.42
N LEU A 154 -10.91 -10.34 21.16
CA LEU A 154 -11.84 -11.38 20.71
C LEU A 154 -11.25 -12.79 20.83
N THR A 155 -9.94 -12.97 20.68
CA THR A 155 -9.29 -14.29 20.83
C THR A 155 -9.08 -14.69 22.30
N VAL A 156 -9.08 -13.75 23.24
CA VAL A 156 -8.86 -14.00 24.68
C VAL A 156 -10.19 -14.14 25.45
N MET A 157 -11.33 -13.73 24.88
CA MET A 157 -12.63 -13.95 25.52
C MET A 157 -12.94 -15.46 25.60
N PRO A 158 -13.12 -16.05 26.80
CA PRO A 158 -13.42 -17.47 26.92
C PRO A 158 -14.79 -17.75 26.31
N SER A 159 -14.81 -18.56 25.25
CA SER A 159 -16.02 -19.06 24.58
C SER A 159 -16.81 -19.96 25.53
N ARG A 160 -17.66 -19.35 26.36
CA ARG A 160 -18.60 -20.10 27.21
C ARG A 160 -19.79 -20.55 26.37
N GLY A 161 -19.66 -21.66 25.64
CA GLY A 161 -20.83 -22.41 25.14
C GLY A 161 -20.66 -23.08 23.77
N GLU A 162 -21.44 -24.15 23.58
CA GLU A 162 -21.62 -24.92 22.35
C GLU A 162 -22.17 -24.03 21.21
N GLY A 163 -21.27 -23.28 20.55
CA GLY A 163 -21.61 -22.32 19.50
C GLY A 163 -20.39 -21.66 18.84
N GLU A 164 -19.22 -22.28 18.96
CA GLU A 164 -17.92 -21.67 18.65
C GLU A 164 -17.74 -21.36 17.16
N LEU A 165 -18.23 -22.23 16.28
CA LEU A 165 -18.12 -22.02 14.83
C LEU A 165 -18.91 -20.78 14.36
N PRO A 166 -20.22 -20.62 14.66
CA PRO A 166 -20.96 -19.41 14.30
C PRO A 166 -20.33 -18.10 14.82
N ALA A 167 -19.85 -18.08 16.06
CA ALA A 167 -19.26 -16.89 16.66
C ALA A 167 -17.95 -16.47 15.95
N LEU A 168 -17.12 -17.44 15.56
CA LEU A 168 -15.87 -17.20 14.85
C LEU A 168 -16.10 -16.69 13.41
N PHE A 169 -17.14 -17.18 12.73
CA PHE A 169 -17.54 -16.67 11.42
C PHE A 169 -18.13 -15.25 11.48
N VAL A 170 -18.98 -14.96 12.47
CA VAL A 170 -19.57 -13.62 12.63
C VAL A 170 -18.51 -12.61 13.05
N GLY A 171 -17.68 -12.93 14.05
CA GLY A 171 -16.59 -12.06 14.52
C GLY A 171 -15.51 -11.86 13.46
N GLY A 172 -15.06 -12.93 12.81
CA GLY A 172 -14.10 -12.88 11.73
C GLY A 172 -14.63 -12.10 10.51
N GLY A 173 -15.88 -12.34 10.13
CA GLY A 173 -16.53 -11.60 9.05
C GLY A 173 -16.61 -10.09 9.31
N LEU A 174 -16.99 -9.70 10.53
CA LEU A 174 -17.03 -8.28 10.93
C LEU A 174 -15.63 -7.64 10.90
N LEU A 175 -14.60 -8.35 11.37
CA LEU A 175 -13.22 -7.86 11.33
C LEU A 175 -12.72 -7.69 9.88
N VAL A 176 -13.05 -8.63 8.98
CA VAL A 176 -12.72 -8.52 7.56
C VAL A 176 -13.41 -7.32 6.91
N LEU A 177 -14.70 -7.12 7.18
CA LEU A 177 -15.45 -5.97 6.68
C LEU A 177 -14.92 -4.64 7.22
N ALA A 178 -14.58 -4.58 8.51
CA ALA A 178 -13.97 -3.42 9.13
C ALA A 178 -12.59 -3.11 8.51
N SER A 179 -11.75 -4.13 8.34
CA SER A 179 -10.44 -4.00 7.68
C SER A 179 -10.58 -3.50 6.24
N LEU A 180 -11.55 -4.03 5.49
CA LEU A 180 -11.86 -3.58 4.14
C LEU A 180 -12.30 -2.11 4.12
N ALA A 181 -13.21 -1.70 5.01
CA ALA A 181 -13.68 -0.33 5.10
C ALA A 181 -12.54 0.65 5.43
N VAL A 182 -11.67 0.29 6.37
CA VAL A 182 -10.49 1.08 6.73
C VAL A 182 -9.51 1.18 5.57
N THR A 183 -9.26 0.07 4.86
CA THR A 183 -8.42 0.05 3.65
C THR A 183 -8.96 0.99 2.58
N VAL A 184 -10.27 0.95 2.31
CA VAL A 184 -10.92 1.85 1.35
C VAL A 184 -10.76 3.31 1.81
N ALA A 185 -11.02 3.60 3.09
CA ALA A 185 -10.88 4.96 3.64
C ALA A 185 -9.45 5.51 3.48
N ILE A 186 -8.42 4.71 3.82
CA ILE A 186 -7.01 5.07 3.63
C ILE A 186 -6.75 5.41 2.16
N GLY A 187 -7.20 4.56 1.24
CA GLY A 187 -7.06 4.78 -0.20
C GLY A 187 -7.72 6.10 -0.64
N VAL A 188 -8.97 6.32 -0.26
CA VAL A 188 -9.72 7.55 -0.58
C VAL A 188 -8.96 8.78 -0.09
N PHE A 189 -8.55 8.81 1.17
CA PHE A 189 -7.88 9.97 1.77
C PHE A 189 -6.48 10.20 1.20
N ALA A 190 -5.67 9.15 1.04
CA ALA A 190 -4.31 9.28 0.52
C ALA A 190 -4.30 9.82 -0.92
N TRP A 191 -5.18 9.32 -1.78
CA TRP A 191 -5.29 9.80 -3.16
C TRP A 191 -5.84 11.22 -3.24
N TRP A 192 -6.88 11.52 -2.46
CA TRP A 192 -7.44 12.87 -2.39
C TRP A 192 -6.39 13.89 -1.93
N TRP A 193 -5.62 13.55 -0.90
CA TRP A 193 -4.56 14.39 -0.35
C TRP A 193 -3.43 14.60 -1.37
N MET A 194 -2.96 13.55 -2.04
CA MET A 194 -1.90 13.64 -3.05
C MET A 194 -2.33 14.38 -4.32
N ALA A 195 -3.59 14.25 -4.73
CA ALA A 195 -4.14 15.07 -5.80
C ALA A 195 -4.08 16.56 -5.46
N HIS A 196 -4.33 16.94 -4.19
CA HIS A 196 -4.21 18.34 -3.75
C HIS A 196 -2.75 18.79 -3.62
N ALA A 197 -1.85 17.94 -3.13
CA ALA A 197 -0.45 18.28 -2.96
C ALA A 197 0.27 18.47 -4.31
N LEU A 198 -0.05 17.64 -5.30
CA LEU A 198 0.62 17.60 -6.61
C LEU A 198 -0.12 18.40 -7.70
N ARG A 199 -0.99 19.34 -7.30
CA ARG A 199 -1.65 20.27 -8.24
C ARG A 199 -0.64 21.03 -9.10
N PRO A 200 -0.90 21.20 -10.41
CA PRO A 200 -0.13 22.10 -11.26
C PRO A 200 -0.13 23.54 -10.73
N ALA A 201 0.96 24.26 -10.94
CA ALA A 201 1.01 25.70 -10.79
C ALA A 201 0.16 26.37 -11.88
N ALA A 202 -0.47 27.51 -11.57
CA ALA A 202 -1.06 28.32 -12.63
C ALA A 202 0.02 28.69 -13.65
N PRO A 203 -0.32 28.78 -14.95
CA PRO A 203 0.56 29.41 -15.92
C PRO A 203 1.00 30.77 -15.38
N ILE A 204 2.30 31.06 -15.46
CA ILE A 204 2.79 32.42 -15.24
C ILE A 204 2.27 33.20 -16.45
N ASP A 205 1.43 34.22 -16.23
CA ASP A 205 1.06 35.14 -17.30
C ASP A 205 2.34 35.82 -17.76
N THR A 206 2.96 35.31 -18.82
CA THR A 206 4.11 35.93 -19.49
C THR A 206 3.65 37.02 -20.43
N ASP A 207 2.47 37.62 -20.20
CA ASP A 207 1.95 38.68 -21.05
C ASP A 207 2.85 39.92 -20.87
N PRO A 208 3.64 40.31 -21.90
CA PRO A 208 4.52 41.47 -21.82
C PRO A 208 3.75 42.79 -21.68
N SER A 209 2.42 42.78 -21.81
CA SER A 209 1.56 43.94 -21.62
C SER A 209 1.03 44.12 -20.20
N SER A 210 1.32 43.19 -19.28
CA SER A 210 0.94 43.34 -17.87
C SER A 210 1.84 44.40 -17.19
N PRO A 211 1.29 45.56 -16.77
CA PRO A 211 2.10 46.61 -16.17
C PRO A 211 2.71 46.08 -14.88
N THR A 212 4.04 46.17 -14.78
CA THR A 212 4.77 45.94 -13.54
C THR A 212 4.20 46.87 -12.47
N ALA A 213 3.47 46.30 -11.52
CA ALA A 213 3.03 46.99 -10.31
C ALA A 213 4.19 47.12 -9.32
#